data_AF-A0A965UC83-F1
#
_entry.id   AF-A0A965UC83-F1
#
_cell.length_a   1.000
_cell.length_b   1.000
_cell.length_c   1.000
_cell.angle_alpha   90.00
_cell.angle_beta   90.00
_cell.angle_gamma   90.00
#
_symmetry.space_group_name_H-M   'P 1'
#
loop_
_entity.id
_entity.type
_entity.pdbx_description
1 polymer ?
#
loop_
_entity_poly.entity_id
_entity_poly.type
_entity_poly.pdbx_seq_one_letter_code
_entity_poly.pdbx_strand_id
1 'polypeptide(L)'
;MKTFHQLKAEIDAQIAATTLEPNQDVLDVFRYSISKGGAGYPQDNQIFTTWFYGAPDVGYITDWCYYLVELARDESYSIEELCKMARFWFVQPSHFGDYCGLYQQYRFTKEIEKILDSLTREEFVSLLSSFRAYISNINVWVFQYFPWGVGYALRAEK
;
A
#
# COMPACT_ATOMS: atom_id res chain seq x y z
N MET A 1 -4.01 14.77 -15.72
CA MET A 1 -4.51 14.21 -14.45
C MET A 1 -5.56 13.19 -14.80
N LYS A 2 -5.52 11.98 -14.22
CA LYS A 2 -6.57 10.97 -14.46
C LYS A 2 -7.89 11.45 -13.84
N THR A 3 -9.01 11.08 -14.43
CA THR A 3 -10.32 11.24 -13.78
C THR A 3 -10.52 10.14 -12.72
N PHE A 4 -11.49 10.33 -11.82
CA PHE A 4 -11.92 9.29 -10.88
C PHE A 4 -12.17 7.96 -11.59
N HIS A 5 -12.97 7.95 -12.66
CA HIS A 5 -13.30 6.73 -13.41
C HIS A 5 -12.07 6.05 -14.00
N GLN A 6 -11.13 6.82 -14.57
CA GLN A 6 -9.90 6.27 -15.15
C GLN A 6 -9.00 5.64 -14.10
N LEU A 7 -8.80 6.34 -12.97
CA LEU A 7 -7.95 5.84 -11.90
C LEU A 7 -8.58 4.61 -11.22
N LYS A 8 -9.88 4.67 -10.92
CA LYS A 8 -10.59 3.55 -10.31
C LYS A 8 -10.56 2.32 -11.22
N ALA A 9 -10.85 2.46 -12.51
CA ALA A 9 -10.81 1.34 -13.46
C ALA A 9 -9.42 0.69 -13.55
N GLU A 10 -8.36 1.49 -13.50
CA GLU A 10 -6.99 0.97 -13.46
C GLU A 10 -6.69 0.20 -12.17
N ILE A 11 -7.11 0.73 -11.01
CA ILE A 11 -6.97 0.03 -9.72
C ILE A 11 -7.76 -1.28 -9.75
N ASP A 12 -9.01 -1.26 -10.22
CA ASP A 12 -9.86 -2.45 -10.33
C ASP A 12 -9.24 -3.52 -11.25
N ALA A 13 -8.63 -3.11 -12.36
CA ALA A 13 -7.89 -4.02 -13.23
C ALA A 13 -6.68 -4.64 -12.51
N GLN A 14 -5.99 -3.86 -11.66
CA GLN A 14 -4.92 -4.39 -10.83
C GLN A 14 -5.44 -5.34 -9.75
N ILE A 15 -6.60 -5.10 -9.12
CA ILE A 15 -7.21 -6.05 -8.18
C ILE A 15 -7.41 -7.41 -8.87
N ALA A 16 -8.01 -7.41 -10.06
CA ALA A 16 -8.26 -8.63 -10.82
C ALA A 16 -6.94 -9.36 -11.15
N ALA A 17 -5.94 -8.63 -11.64
CA ALA A 17 -4.63 -9.20 -11.95
C ALA A 17 -3.94 -9.78 -10.70
N THR A 18 -3.97 -9.04 -9.58
CA THR A 18 -3.27 -9.43 -8.35
C THR A 18 -4.00 -10.45 -7.50
N THR A 19 -5.19 -10.89 -7.91
CA THR A 19 -5.91 -11.97 -7.22
C THR A 19 -5.25 -13.32 -7.45
N LEU A 20 -4.64 -13.54 -8.63
CA LEU A 20 -4.05 -14.82 -9.02
C LEU A 20 -2.53 -14.80 -9.01
N GLU A 21 -1.91 -13.65 -9.28
CA GLU A 21 -0.46 -13.52 -9.38
C GLU A 21 0.03 -12.28 -8.63
N PRO A 22 1.20 -12.31 -7.97
CA PRO A 22 1.78 -11.10 -7.38
C PRO A 22 2.14 -10.08 -8.45
N ASN A 23 2.16 -8.80 -8.09
CA ASN A 23 2.79 -7.80 -8.95
C ASN A 23 4.33 -7.93 -8.90
N GLN A 24 5.01 -7.24 -9.82
CA GLN A 24 6.47 -7.33 -9.91
C GLN A 24 7.18 -6.77 -8.67
N ASP A 25 6.64 -5.72 -8.03
CA ASP A 25 7.24 -5.13 -6.84
C ASP A 25 7.32 -6.15 -5.69
N VAL A 26 6.27 -6.95 -5.47
CA VAL A 26 6.27 -8.01 -4.45
C VAL A 26 7.30 -9.09 -4.78
N LEU A 27 7.37 -9.51 -6.04
CA LEU A 27 8.35 -10.50 -6.48
C LEU A 27 9.77 -10.00 -6.25
N ASP A 28 10.07 -8.78 -6.67
CA ASP A 28 11.39 -8.19 -6.54
C ASP A 28 11.79 -8.07 -5.08
N VAL A 29 10.96 -7.44 -4.25
CA VAL A 29 11.31 -7.18 -2.85
C VAL A 29 11.31 -8.46 -2.04
N PHE A 30 10.20 -9.23 -2.02
CA PHE A 30 10.01 -10.29 -1.02
C PHE A 30 10.42 -11.68 -1.53
N ARG A 31 10.33 -11.96 -2.83
CA ARG A 31 10.71 -13.27 -3.37
C ARG A 31 12.16 -13.32 -3.83
N TYR A 32 12.64 -12.27 -4.49
CA TYR A 32 13.95 -12.24 -5.15
C TYR A 32 15.00 -11.41 -4.44
N SER A 33 14.63 -10.73 -3.36
CA SER A 33 15.53 -9.94 -2.52
C SER A 33 16.19 -8.75 -3.25
N ILE A 34 15.49 -8.16 -4.22
CA ILE A 34 15.97 -7.07 -5.07
C ILE A 34 15.51 -5.73 -4.49
N SER A 35 16.47 -4.92 -4.05
CA SER A 35 16.22 -3.54 -3.63
C SER A 35 16.66 -2.56 -4.72
N LYS A 36 15.73 -2.22 -5.61
CA LYS A 36 16.00 -1.31 -6.75
C LYS A 36 16.36 0.11 -6.31
N GLY A 37 15.79 0.59 -5.20
CA GLY A 37 16.04 1.90 -4.63
C GLY A 37 17.24 1.97 -3.67
N GLY A 38 17.92 0.84 -3.44
CA GLY A 38 19.01 0.76 -2.46
C GLY A 38 18.54 0.79 -1.00
N ALA A 39 17.26 0.54 -0.73
CA ALA A 39 16.76 0.33 0.62
C ALA A 39 17.40 -0.90 1.28
N GLY A 40 17.85 -0.71 2.52
CA GLY A 40 18.70 -1.65 3.25
C GLY A 40 19.88 -0.92 3.86
N TYR A 41 20.72 -1.63 4.61
CA TYR A 41 21.96 -1.04 5.13
C TYR A 41 23.05 -1.12 4.04
N PRO A 42 23.57 0.00 3.50
CA PRO A 42 24.47 0.00 2.35
C PRO A 42 25.74 -0.83 2.54
N GLN A 43 26.21 -0.96 3.78
CA GLN A 43 27.46 -1.64 4.12
C GLN A 43 27.33 -3.17 4.14
N ASP A 44 26.12 -3.71 4.24
CA ASP A 44 25.90 -5.13 4.53
C ASP A 44 25.31 -5.92 3.35
N ASN A 45 25.06 -5.27 2.20
CA ASN A 45 24.48 -5.87 0.99
C ASN A 45 23.25 -6.76 1.26
N GLN A 46 22.40 -6.35 2.20
CA GLN A 46 21.22 -7.09 2.64
C GLN A 46 19.98 -6.18 2.68
N ILE A 47 18.80 -6.80 2.59
CA ILE A 47 17.52 -6.08 2.56
C ILE A 47 16.53 -6.56 3.65
N PHE A 48 17.01 -7.26 4.67
CA PHE A 48 16.21 -7.76 5.79
C PHE A 48 15.42 -6.64 6.47
N THR A 49 16.03 -5.49 6.73
CA THR A 49 15.32 -4.35 7.33
C THR A 49 14.23 -3.82 6.40
N THR A 50 14.48 -3.81 5.08
CA THR A 50 13.48 -3.48 4.06
C THR A 50 12.29 -4.43 4.11
N TRP A 51 12.51 -5.75 4.30
CA TRP A 51 11.41 -6.68 4.53
C TRP A 51 10.66 -6.36 5.81
N PHE A 52 11.40 -6.20 6.91
CA PHE A 52 10.82 -6.06 8.25
C PHE A 52 9.95 -4.80 8.39
N TYR A 53 10.37 -3.68 7.80
CA TYR A 53 9.61 -2.44 7.82
C TYR A 53 8.66 -2.30 6.61
N GLY A 54 9.06 -2.75 5.43
CA GLY A 54 8.27 -2.59 4.22
C GLY A 54 7.04 -3.50 4.16
N ALA A 55 7.13 -4.74 4.68
CA ALA A 55 5.98 -5.64 4.74
C ALA A 55 4.79 -5.07 5.55
N PRO A 56 4.97 -4.61 6.80
CA PRO A 56 3.86 -4.04 7.56
C PRO A 56 3.37 -2.70 7.02
N ASP A 57 4.21 -1.91 6.34
CA ASP A 57 3.81 -0.64 5.72
C ASP A 57 2.69 -0.83 4.68
N VAL A 58 2.77 -1.92 3.88
CA VAL A 58 1.67 -2.34 2.98
C VAL A 58 0.37 -2.59 3.77
N GLY A 59 0.49 -3.30 4.89
CA GLY A 59 -0.66 -3.61 5.76
C GLY A 59 -1.32 -2.35 6.31
N TYR A 60 -0.53 -1.41 6.85
CA TYR A 60 -1.05 -0.19 7.46
C TYR A 60 -1.90 0.66 6.52
N ILE A 61 -1.53 0.78 5.25
CA ILE A 61 -2.32 1.54 4.26
C ILE A 61 -3.74 0.96 4.11
N THR A 62 -3.89 -0.36 4.24
CA THR A 62 -5.20 -1.03 4.20
C THR A 62 -6.10 -0.55 5.33
N ASP A 63 -5.55 -0.43 6.54
CA ASP A 63 -6.27 -0.01 7.74
C ASP A 63 -6.61 1.48 7.68
N TRP A 64 -5.69 2.33 7.23
CA TRP A 64 -5.96 3.76 7.04
C TRP A 64 -7.08 4.01 6.03
N CYS A 65 -7.08 3.28 4.92
CA CYS A 65 -8.18 3.35 3.95
C CYS A 65 -9.51 2.89 4.56
N TYR A 66 -9.50 1.81 5.36
CA TYR A 66 -10.70 1.33 6.06
C TYR A 66 -11.26 2.41 6.99
N TYR A 67 -10.44 2.99 7.86
CA TYR A 67 -10.91 4.02 8.79
C TYR A 67 -11.49 5.23 8.08
N LEU A 68 -10.88 5.69 6.98
CA LEU A 68 -11.40 6.80 6.19
C LEU A 68 -12.73 6.46 5.51
N VAL A 69 -12.90 5.23 5.03
CA VAL A 69 -14.18 4.75 4.47
C VAL A 69 -15.27 4.69 5.54
N GLU A 70 -14.95 4.22 6.75
CA GLU A 70 -15.91 4.18 7.85
C GLU A 70 -16.27 5.60 8.33
N LEU A 71 -15.29 6.48 8.51
CA LEU A 71 -15.51 7.88 8.89
C LEU A 71 -16.32 8.64 7.85
N ALA A 72 -16.17 8.31 6.56
CA ALA A 72 -16.96 8.93 5.51
C ALA A 72 -18.47 8.64 5.62
N ARG A 73 -18.89 7.61 6.38
CA ARG A 73 -20.31 7.33 6.67
C ARG A 73 -20.90 8.26 7.73
N ASP A 74 -20.06 8.88 8.54
CA ASP A 74 -20.48 9.88 9.51
C ASP A 74 -20.53 11.26 8.81
N GLU A 75 -21.75 11.80 8.69
CA GLU A 75 -22.01 13.08 8.03
C GLU A 75 -21.41 14.27 8.79
N SER A 76 -20.99 14.10 10.05
CA SER A 76 -20.31 15.15 10.81
C SER A 76 -18.92 15.48 10.28
N TYR A 77 -18.28 14.57 9.54
CA TYR A 77 -17.02 14.82 8.86
C TYR A 77 -17.25 15.37 7.47
N SER A 78 -16.73 16.56 7.17
CA SER A 78 -16.72 17.11 5.81
C SER A 78 -15.79 16.31 4.87
N ILE A 79 -16.04 16.38 3.56
CA ILE A 79 -15.16 15.71 2.59
C ILE A 79 -13.77 16.34 2.57
N GLU A 80 -13.67 17.65 2.82
CA GLU A 80 -12.42 18.39 2.92
C GLU A 80 -11.56 17.91 4.10
N GLU A 81 -12.19 17.60 5.25
CA GLU A 81 -11.50 17.02 6.40
C GLU A 81 -10.99 15.60 6.10
N LEU A 82 -11.83 14.76 5.50
CA LEU A 82 -11.44 13.40 5.10
C LEU A 82 -10.28 13.41 4.10
N CYS A 83 -10.28 14.33 3.13
CA CYS A 83 -9.18 14.51 2.17
C CYS A 83 -7.89 15.00 2.83
N LYS A 84 -7.97 15.84 3.88
CA LYS A 84 -6.78 16.21 4.68
C LYS A 84 -6.24 15.02 5.46
N MET A 85 -7.12 14.22 6.06
CA MET A 85 -6.74 13.02 6.80
C MET A 85 -6.11 11.97 5.88
N ALA A 86 -6.67 11.74 4.68
CA ALA A 86 -6.10 10.85 3.67
C ALA A 86 -4.64 11.19 3.33
N ARG A 87 -4.35 12.49 3.14
CA ARG A 87 -2.99 12.97 2.86
C ARG A 87 -2.01 12.64 3.99
N PHE A 88 -2.44 12.85 5.22
CA PHE A 88 -1.61 12.62 6.38
C PHE A 88 -1.44 11.13 6.69
N TRP A 89 -2.49 10.33 6.58
CA TRP A 89 -2.50 8.95 7.06
C TRP A 89 -1.92 7.93 6.10
N PHE A 90 -2.05 8.11 4.78
CA PHE A 90 -1.47 7.15 3.85
C PHE A 90 -0.72 7.75 2.67
N VAL A 91 -0.96 9.02 2.30
CA VAL A 91 -0.15 9.65 1.23
C VAL A 91 1.27 9.90 1.68
N GLN A 92 1.47 10.63 2.77
CA GLN A 92 2.81 10.91 3.27
C GLN A 92 3.57 9.63 3.69
N PRO A 93 2.95 8.66 4.40
CA PRO A 93 3.60 7.40 4.71
C PRO A 93 3.98 6.55 3.49
N SER A 94 3.24 6.62 2.37
CA SER A 94 3.53 5.81 1.17
C SER A 94 4.90 6.07 0.53
N HIS A 95 5.56 7.18 0.87
CA HIS A 95 6.94 7.46 0.47
C HIS A 95 7.93 6.41 1.01
N PHE A 96 7.63 5.79 2.16
CA PHE A 96 8.45 4.71 2.66
C PHE A 96 8.28 3.45 1.79
N GLY A 97 7.06 3.15 1.33
CA GLY A 97 6.82 2.12 0.31
C GLY A 97 7.65 2.33 -0.96
N ASP A 98 7.73 3.57 -1.48
CA ASP A 98 8.61 3.92 -2.62
C ASP A 98 10.07 3.57 -2.35
N TYR A 99 10.58 4.00 -1.19
CA TYR A 99 11.93 3.66 -0.74
C TYR A 99 12.15 2.14 -0.69
N CYS A 100 11.20 1.38 -0.15
CA CYS A 100 11.26 -0.08 -0.04
C CYS A 100 11.07 -0.83 -1.36
N GLY A 101 10.74 -0.17 -2.46
CA GLY A 101 10.54 -0.79 -3.78
C GLY A 101 9.09 -1.13 -4.13
N LEU A 102 8.11 -0.62 -3.38
CA LEU A 102 6.67 -0.78 -3.60
C LEU A 102 6.11 0.31 -4.52
N TYR A 103 6.72 0.44 -5.69
CA TYR A 103 6.51 1.56 -6.61
C TYR A 103 5.07 1.71 -7.11
N GLN A 104 4.38 0.60 -7.40
CA GLN A 104 3.02 0.63 -7.89
C GLN A 104 2.04 1.11 -6.81
N GLN A 105 2.26 0.70 -5.56
CA GLN A 105 1.49 1.17 -4.41
C GLN A 105 1.70 2.67 -4.19
N TYR A 106 2.95 3.13 -4.21
CA TYR A 106 3.27 4.56 -4.12
C TYR A 106 2.65 5.37 -5.27
N ARG A 107 2.79 4.89 -6.52
CA ARG A 107 2.21 5.53 -7.70
C ARG A 107 0.71 5.73 -7.56
N PHE A 108 -0.02 4.71 -7.14
CA PHE A 108 -1.46 4.84 -6.92
C PHE A 108 -1.79 5.86 -5.85
N THR A 109 -1.04 5.87 -4.74
CA THR A 109 -1.23 6.88 -3.71
C THR A 109 -1.04 8.31 -4.24
N LYS A 110 -0.02 8.55 -5.08
CA LYS A 110 0.21 9.85 -5.72
C LYS A 110 -0.86 10.22 -6.75
N GLU A 111 -1.41 9.26 -7.48
CA GLU A 111 -2.52 9.51 -8.41
C GLU A 111 -3.83 9.81 -7.66
N ILE A 112 -4.08 9.14 -6.53
CA ILE A 112 -5.21 9.44 -5.64
C ILE A 112 -5.07 10.87 -5.11
N GLU A 113 -3.90 11.23 -4.57
CA GLU A 113 -3.66 12.56 -4.01
C GLU A 113 -4.01 13.70 -4.99
N LYS A 114 -3.67 13.53 -6.27
CA LYS A 114 -3.92 14.53 -7.32
C LYS A 114 -5.41 14.84 -7.51
N ILE A 115 -6.29 13.88 -7.21
CA ILE A 115 -7.73 14.03 -7.47
C ILE A 115 -8.57 14.18 -6.19
N LEU A 116 -7.97 14.01 -5.00
CA LEU A 116 -8.69 14.02 -3.71
C LEU A 116 -9.68 15.19 -3.56
N ASP A 117 -9.25 16.41 -3.85
CA ASP A 117 -10.09 17.61 -3.66
C ASP A 117 -11.23 17.74 -4.68
N SER A 118 -11.24 16.90 -5.71
CA SER A 118 -12.31 16.87 -6.72
C SER A 118 -13.35 15.77 -6.50
N LEU A 119 -13.12 14.89 -5.53
CA LEU A 119 -14.01 13.75 -5.28
C LEU A 119 -15.24 14.18 -4.50
N THR A 120 -16.40 13.67 -4.92
CA THR A 120 -17.56 13.56 -4.04
C THR A 120 -17.29 12.54 -2.92
N ARG A 121 -18.08 12.58 -1.86
CA ARG A 121 -18.00 11.59 -0.76
C ARG A 121 -18.15 10.15 -1.26
N GLU A 122 -19.08 9.92 -2.19
CA GLU A 122 -19.31 8.59 -2.78
C GLU A 122 -18.11 8.12 -3.59
N GLU A 123 -17.53 9.00 -4.40
CA GLU A 123 -16.31 8.69 -5.17
C GLU A 123 -15.10 8.45 -4.26
N PHE A 124 -14.96 9.21 -3.18
CA PHE A 124 -13.92 9.01 -2.16
C PHE A 124 -14.02 7.61 -1.53
N VAL A 125 -15.21 7.23 -1.07
CA VAL A 125 -15.47 5.90 -0.51
C VAL A 125 -15.18 4.81 -1.53
N SER A 126 -15.67 4.98 -2.76
CA SER A 126 -15.53 3.99 -3.84
C SER A 126 -14.06 3.80 -4.26
N LEU A 127 -13.32 4.90 -4.40
CA LEU A 127 -11.91 4.88 -4.77
C LEU A 127 -11.06 4.26 -3.67
N LEU A 128 -11.21 4.69 -2.41
CA LEU A 128 -10.43 4.14 -1.30
C LEU A 128 -10.77 2.69 -1.01
N SER A 129 -12.03 2.26 -1.21
CA SER A 129 -12.39 0.84 -1.10
C SER A 129 -11.69 -0.02 -2.15
N SER A 130 -11.60 0.49 -3.40
CA SER A 130 -10.90 -0.21 -4.49
C SER A 130 -9.39 -0.26 -4.23
N PHE A 131 -8.81 0.86 -3.80
CA PHE A 131 -7.40 0.93 -3.44
C PHE A 131 -7.08 -0.01 -2.28
N ARG A 132 -7.90 -0.03 -1.22
CA ARG A 132 -7.80 -0.96 -0.11
C ARG A 132 -7.81 -2.42 -0.55
N ALA A 133 -8.71 -2.78 -1.47
CA ALA A 133 -8.78 -4.15 -2.00
C ALA A 133 -7.51 -4.52 -2.78
N TYR A 134 -6.98 -3.60 -3.59
CA TYR A 134 -5.69 -3.80 -4.26
C TYR A 134 -4.56 -4.03 -3.25
N ILE A 135 -4.43 -3.16 -2.24
CA ILE A 135 -3.40 -3.30 -1.20
C ILE A 135 -3.59 -4.59 -0.40
N SER A 136 -4.83 -5.02 -0.15
CA SER A 136 -5.10 -6.30 0.52
C SER A 136 -4.57 -7.48 -0.28
N ASN A 137 -4.75 -7.51 -1.60
CA ASN A 137 -4.15 -8.52 -2.47
C ASN A 137 -2.62 -8.50 -2.40
N ILE A 138 -2.01 -7.31 -2.47
CA ILE A 138 -0.56 -7.15 -2.33
C ILE A 138 -0.10 -7.72 -0.99
N ASN A 139 -0.79 -7.38 0.10
CA ASN A 139 -0.45 -7.86 1.44
C ASN A 139 -0.47 -9.39 1.53
N VAL A 140 -1.47 -10.05 0.93
CA VAL A 140 -1.52 -11.53 0.87
C VAL A 140 -0.26 -12.09 0.19
N TRP A 141 0.20 -11.50 -0.90
CA TRP A 141 1.42 -11.94 -1.57
C TRP A 141 2.69 -11.63 -0.77
N VAL A 142 2.73 -10.50 -0.07
CA VAL A 142 3.79 -10.21 0.90
C VAL A 142 3.84 -11.32 1.95
N PHE A 143 2.71 -11.67 2.55
CA PHE A 143 2.64 -12.79 3.50
C PHE A 143 3.07 -14.13 2.88
N GLN A 144 2.73 -14.40 1.62
CA GLN A 144 3.12 -15.62 0.93
C GLN A 144 4.64 -15.73 0.72
N TYR A 145 5.31 -14.62 0.38
CA TYR A 145 6.73 -14.63 0.02
C TYR A 145 7.66 -14.16 1.13
N PHE A 146 7.13 -13.54 2.19
CA PHE A 146 7.94 -13.11 3.32
C PHE A 146 8.74 -14.32 3.87
N PRO A 147 10.04 -14.16 4.14
CA PRO A 147 10.91 -15.27 4.56
C PRO A 147 10.69 -15.63 6.03
N TRP A 148 9.51 -16.13 6.38
CA TRP A 148 9.10 -16.51 7.75
C TRP A 148 10.05 -17.50 8.41
N GLY A 149 10.84 -18.24 7.62
CA GLY A 149 11.90 -19.11 8.11
C GLY A 149 12.94 -18.40 8.99
N VAL A 150 13.10 -17.06 8.88
CA VAL A 150 13.96 -16.29 9.79
C VAL A 150 13.55 -16.44 11.27
N GLY A 151 12.26 -16.71 11.52
CA GLY A 151 11.74 -16.94 12.87
C GLY A 151 12.36 -18.15 13.58
N TYR A 152 12.92 -19.12 12.85
CA TYR A 152 13.63 -20.25 13.47
C TYR A 152 14.87 -19.82 14.25
N ALA A 153 15.53 -18.73 13.84
CA ALA A 153 16.67 -18.16 14.56
C ALA A 153 16.27 -17.40 15.84
N LEU A 154 14.98 -17.06 15.98
CA LEU A 154 14.43 -16.27 17.09
C LEU A 154 13.54 -17.11 18.03
N ARG A 155 13.55 -18.43 17.88
CA ARG A 155 12.73 -19.32 18.69
C ARG A 155 13.22 -19.26 20.15
N ALA A 156 12.34 -18.86 21.06
CA ALA A 156 12.60 -19.01 22.49
C ALA A 156 12.72 -20.50 22.84
N GLU A 157 13.78 -20.87 23.55
CA GLU A 157 13.83 -22.17 24.22
C GLU A 157 12.71 -22.22 25.27
N LYS A 158 11.92 -23.29 25.23
CA LYS A 158 10.86 -23.53 26.21
C LYS A 158 11.45 -24.06 27.51
#